data_AF-A0A3C0NA74-F1
#
_entry.id   AF-A0A3C0NA74-F1
#
_cell.length_a   1.000
_cell.length_b   1.000
_cell.length_c   1.000
_cell.angle_alpha   90.00
_cell.angle_beta   90.00
_cell.angle_gamma   90.00
#
_symmetry.space_group_name_H-M   'P 1'
#
loop_
_entity.id
_entity.type
_entity.pdbx_description
1 polymer ?
#
loop_
_entity_poly.entity_id
_entity_poly.type
_entity_poly.pdbx_seq_one_letter_code
_entity_poly.pdbx_strand_id
1 'polypeptide(L)' 'MFGCQQVLIHTNKDTQAVIEYICSESNKVFNCAVYYARQIYFKAHRYVTKAELDEEIKSNKHFQAMHSQAAQQT' A
#
# COMPACT_ATOMS: atom_id res chain seq x y z
N MET A 1 8.18 -9.10 7.96
CA MET A 1 8.90 -9.83 6.90
C MET A 1 7.84 -10.29 5.92
N PHE A 2 7.64 -9.55 4.82
CA PHE A 2 6.75 -10.00 3.76
C PHE A 2 7.35 -11.25 3.14
N GLY A 3 6.56 -12.32 3.00
CA GLY A 3 6.98 -13.53 2.30
C GLY A 3 7.18 -13.18 0.84
N CYS A 4 8.40 -12.80 0.46
CA CYS A 4 8.73 -12.56 -0.93
C CYS A 4 8.48 -13.85 -1.72
N GLN A 5 7.68 -13.76 -2.77
CA GLN A 5 7.42 -14.83 -3.73
C GLN A 5 8.74 -15.48 -4.15
N GLN A 6 8.92 -16.78 -3.89
CA GLN A 6 10.12 -17.54 -4.30
C GLN A 6 10.25 -17.70 -5.82
N VAL A 7 9.27 -17.22 -6.59
CA VAL A 7 9.27 -17.25 -8.06
C VAL A 7 9.52 -15.84 -8.56
N LEU A 8 10.77 -15.57 -8.97
CA LEU A 8 11.11 -14.34 -9.67
C LEU A 8 10.32 -14.31 -10.98
N ILE A 9 9.47 -13.29 -11.16
CA ILE A 9 8.67 -13.15 -12.37
C ILE A 9 9.63 -12.77 -13.50
N HIS A 10 9.77 -13.65 -14.50
CA HIS A 10 10.55 -13.35 -15.71
C HIS A 10 9.65 -12.66 -16.73
N THR A 11 10.03 -11.45 -17.12
CA THR A 11 9.23 -10.58 -17.99
C THR A 11 10.17 -9.75 -18.88
N ASN A 12 9.64 -9.11 -19.92
CA ASN A 12 10.39 -8.11 -20.67
C ASN A 12 10.72 -6.88 -19.79
N LYS A 13 11.66 -6.05 -20.24
CA LYS A 13 12.16 -4.91 -19.45
C LYS A 13 11.07 -3.90 -19.10
N ASP A 14 10.16 -3.64 -20.04
CA ASP A 14 9.10 -2.64 -19.86
C ASP A 14 8.07 -3.09 -18.83
N THR A 15 7.59 -4.33 -18.94
CA THR A 15 6.65 -4.92 -17.97
C THR A 15 7.29 -5.11 -16.61
N GLN A 16 8.59 -5.45 -16.55
CA GLN A 16 9.32 -5.52 -15.28
C GLN A 16 9.36 -4.14 -14.59
N ALA A 17 9.67 -3.08 -15.34
CA ALA A 17 9.70 -1.72 -14.78
C ALA A 17 8.32 -1.28 -14.25
N VAL A 18 7.24 -1.63 -14.95
CA VAL A 18 5.87 -1.34 -14.49
C VAL A 18 5.55 -2.10 -13.19
N ILE A 19 5.91 -3.38 -13.09
CA ILE A 19 5.70 -4.18 -11.89
C ILE A 19 6.50 -3.61 -10.72
N GLU A 20 7.77 -3.30 -10.92
CA GLU A 20 8.62 -2.69 -9.88
C GLU A 20 8.04 -1.36 -9.40
N TYR A 21 7.54 -0.52 -10.32
CA TYR A 21 6.86 0.72 -9.98
C TYR A 21 5.62 0.47 -9.11
N ILE A 22 4.71 -0.42 -9.54
CA ILE A 22 3.48 -0.73 -8.79
C ILE A 22 3.81 -1.30 -7.41
N CYS A 23 4.78 -2.22 -7.30
CA CYS A 23 5.23 -2.74 -6.01
C CYS A 23 5.82 -1.65 -5.11
N SER A 24 6.55 -0.70 -5.68
CA SER A 24 7.09 0.44 -4.93
C SER A 24 5.98 1.35 -4.40
N GLU A 25 4.95 1.63 -5.20
CA GLU A 25 3.81 2.45 -4.81
C GLU A 25 2.95 1.74 -3.75
N SER A 26 2.69 0.44 -3.91
CA SER A 26 2.01 -0.39 -2.91
C SER A 26 2.72 -0.34 -1.55
N ASN A 27 4.05 -0.51 -1.53
CA ASN A 27 4.82 -0.40 -0.29
C ASN A 27 4.72 1.00 0.36
N LYS A 28 4.67 2.07 -0.43
CA LYS A 28 4.49 3.44 0.09
C LYS A 28 3.09 3.62 0.69
N VAL A 29 2.04 3.13 0.03
CA VAL A 29 0.67 3.14 0.55
C VAL A 29 0.60 2.40 1.89
N PHE A 30 1.16 1.18 1.96
CA PHE A 30 1.20 0.39 3.18
C PHE A 30 1.88 1.15 4.33
N ASN A 31 3.03 1.77 4.06
CA ASN A 31 3.73 2.56 5.06
C ASN A 31 2.88 3.73 5.56
N CYS A 32 2.25 4.50 4.66
CA CYS A 32 1.36 5.59 5.04
C CYS A 32 0.19 5.11 5.93
N ALA A 33 -0.45 3.99 5.55
CA ALA A 33 -1.54 3.40 6.31
C ALA A 33 -1.09 2.97 7.72
N VAL A 34 0.07 2.31 7.84
CA VAL A 34 0.64 1.90 9.13
C VAL A 34 1.00 3.09 10.00
N TYR A 35 1.61 4.14 9.43
CA TYR A 35 1.93 5.35 10.18
C TYR A 35 0.69 6.05 10.71
N TYR A 36 -0.36 6.17 9.88
CA TYR A 36 -1.63 6.73 10.31
C TYR A 36 -2.28 5.90 11.44
N ALA A 37 -2.36 4.57 11.26
CA ALA A 37 -2.91 3.68 12.28
C ALA A 37 -2.15 3.79 13.62
N ARG A 38 -0.81 3.84 13.58
CA ARG A 38 0.03 4.04 14.77
C ARG A 38 -0.23 5.40 15.40
N GLN A 39 -0.37 6.46 14.62
CA GLN A 39 -0.66 7.78 15.13
C GLN A 39 -1.98 7.79 15.92
N ILE A 40 -3.03 7.17 15.38
CA ILE A 40 -4.33 7.05 16.06
C ILE A 40 -4.19 6.22 17.33
N TYR A 41 -3.47 5.10 17.29
CA TYR A 41 -3.23 4.26 18.45
C TYR A 41 -2.52 5.01 19.60
N PHE A 42 -1.43 5.73 19.29
CA PHE A 42 -0.66 6.42 20.32
C PHE A 42 -1.30 7.71 20.81
N LYS A 43 -1.98 8.48 19.94
CA LYS A 43 -2.56 9.78 20.31
C LYS A 43 -3.98 9.69 20.85
N ALA A 44 -4.79 8.78 20.32
CA ALA A 44 -6.20 8.64 20.67
C ALA A 44 -6.50 7.37 21.46
N HIS A 45 -5.49 6.52 21.73
CA HIS A 45 -5.61 5.27 22.48
C HIS A 45 -6.71 4.33 21.96
N ARG A 46 -6.92 4.34 20.63
CA ARG A 46 -7.91 3.50 19.96
C ARG A 46 -7.34 2.88 18.69
N TYR A 47 -7.98 1.82 18.23
CA TYR A 47 -7.70 1.24 16.92
C TYR A 47 -8.44 2.01 15.82
N VAL A 48 -7.80 2.12 14.65
CA VAL A 48 -8.44 2.67 13.45
C VAL A 48 -9.33 1.61 12.82
N THR A 49 -10.52 2.00 12.35
CA THR A 49 -11.38 1.09 11.59
C THR A 49 -10.94 1.00 10.14
N LYS A 50 -11.30 -0.10 9.46
CA LYS A 50 -10.99 -0.27 8.02
C LYS A 50 -11.58 0.87 7.17
N ALA A 51 -12.79 1.33 7.48
CA ALA A 51 -13.46 2.40 6.73
C ALA A 51 -12.75 3.74 6.89
N GLU A 52 -12.36 4.12 8.11
CA GLU A 52 -11.58 5.34 8.35
C GLU A 52 -10.23 5.32 7.63
N LEU A 53 -9.56 4.16 7.61
CA LEU A 53 -8.28 4.00 6.94
C LEU A 53 -8.41 4.11 5.41
N ASP A 54 -9.44 3.50 4.82
CA ASP A 54 -9.72 3.57 3.38
C ASP A 54 -10.04 5.01 2.94
N GLU A 55 -10.87 5.74 3.70
CA GLU A 55 -11.17 7.15 3.42
C GLU A 55 -9.94 8.05 3.49
N GLU A 56 -9.10 7.89 4.51
CA GLU A 56 -7.89 8.70 4.67
C GLU A 56 -6.88 8.42 3.53
N ILE A 57 -6.68 7.15 3.20
CA ILE A 57 -5.65 6.71 2.25
C ILE A 57 -6.07 6.91 0.79
N LYS A 58 -7.37 6.95 0.44
CA LYS A 58 -7.85 7.25 -0.92
C LYS A 58 -7.32 8.57 -1.50
N SER A 59 -7.07 9.56 -0.63
CA SER A 59 -6.52 10.85 -1.02
C SER A 59 -5.02 10.80 -1.35
N ASN A 60 -4.34 9.72 -1.00
CA ASN A 60 -2.90 9.56 -1.18
C ASN A 60 -2.55 9.34 -2.66
N LYS A 61 -1.55 10.08 -3.15
CA LYS A 61 -1.06 9.98 -4.54
C LYS A 61 -0.57 8.57 -4.88
N HIS A 62 0.00 7.85 -3.91
CA HIS A 62 0.45 6.46 -4.09
C HIS A 62 -0.71 5.48 -4.24
N PHE A 63 -1.86 5.77 -3.61
CA PHE A 63 -3.08 4.98 -3.79
C PHE A 63 -3.67 5.20 -5.18
N GLN A 64 -3.68 6.45 -5.65
CA GLN A 64 -4.16 6.83 -6.98
C GLN A 64 -3.26 6.35 -8.12
N ALA A 65 -1.99 6.04 -7.84
CA ALA A 65 -1.07 5.45 -8.81
C ALA A 65 -1.43 3.99 -9.16
N MET A 66 -2.29 3.34 -8.37
CA MET A 66 -2.73 1.96 -8.56
C MET A 66 -4.22 1.91 -8.88
N HIS A 67 -4.65 0.81 -9.52
CA HIS A 67 -6.08 0.55 -9.68
C HIS A 67 -6.74 0.37 -8.30
N SER A 68 -7.90 0.98 -8.10
CA SER A 68 -8.58 1.07 -6.79
C SER A 68 -8.74 -0.28 -6.08
N GLN A 69 -9.11 -1.32 -6.82
CA GLN A 69 -9.26 -2.67 -6.25
C GLN A 69 -7.95 -3.30 -5.76
N ALA A 70 -6.82 -3.00 -6.42
CA ALA A 70 -5.52 -3.50 -5.99
C ALA A 70 -5.00 -2.69 -4.80
N ALA A 71 -5.22 -1.37 -4.82
CA ALA A 71 -4.82 -0.48 -3.75
C ALA A 71 -5.52 -0.79 -2.41
N GLN A 72 -6.80 -1.19 -2.45
CA GLN A 72 -7.56 -1.59 -1.26
C GLN A 72 -7.15 -2.94 -0.64
N GLN A 73 -6.38 -3.75 -1.36
CA GLN A 73 -5.88 -5.06 -0.88
C GLN A 73 -4.47 -4.98 -0.28
N THR A 74 -3.83 -3.81 -0.33
CA THR A 74 -2.50 -3.54 0.23
C THR A 74 -2.59 -3.32 1.74
#